data_AF-A0A838R6P4-F1
#
_entry.id   AF-A0A838R6P4-F1
#
_cell.length_a   1.000
_cell.length_b   1.000
_cell.length_c   1.000
_cell.angle_alpha   90.00
_cell.angle_beta   90.00
_cell.angle_gamma   90.00
#
_symmetry.space_group_name_H-M   'P 1'
#
loop_
_entity.id
_entity.type
_entity.pdbx_description
1 polymer ?
#
loop_
_entity_poly.entity_id
_entity_poly.type
_entity_poly.pdbx_seq_one_letter_code
_entity_poly.pdbx_strand_id
1 'polypeptide(L)'
;MRQGLAGPAIPLLGRIVGLAQTTEVFASAFGVEAAIAVAQERKGSWFDPALVEALRGLRRATTFWAQVRGPDPRAHLAVLEPEDEVLVADEARLDIIAHAFAQVIDAKSPYTYRHSEGVAELAVGIGRVLGFADGELSDLRRAALLHDIGKLGVSNTILDKPGRLTDEEKAQIRLHPAYTQQILSRVDAFRDLVEVASAHHEQPRWHRLPPGTTGGAPVAAQPGTGGSRHR
;
A
#
# COMPACT_ATOMS: atom_id res chain seq x y z
N MET A 1 -2.55 1.96 23.36
CA MET A 1 -3.45 0.84 23.69
C MET A 1 -4.75 1.39 24.24
N ARG A 2 -5.91 1.11 23.63
CA ARG A 2 -7.21 1.38 24.27
C ARG A 2 -7.32 0.45 25.49
N GLN A 3 -7.53 1.03 26.67
CA GLN A 3 -7.46 0.34 27.96
C GLN A 3 -8.71 -0.54 28.22
N GLY A 4 -8.50 -1.72 28.82
CA GLY A 4 -9.38 -2.32 29.83
C GLY A 4 -10.77 -2.84 29.46
N LEU A 5 -11.20 -2.79 28.20
CA LEU A 5 -12.52 -3.31 27.83
C LEU A 5 -12.59 -4.83 28.04
N ALA A 6 -13.70 -5.32 28.61
CA ALA A 6 -13.94 -6.73 28.87
C ALA A 6 -15.35 -7.15 28.45
N GLY A 7 -15.48 -8.40 27.99
CA GLY A 7 -16.77 -8.99 27.65
C GLY A 7 -17.55 -8.18 26.60
N PRO A 8 -18.86 -7.92 26.81
CA PRO A 8 -19.70 -7.19 25.86
C PRO A 8 -19.29 -5.73 25.62
N ALA A 9 -18.48 -5.14 26.50
CA ALA A 9 -17.96 -3.78 26.30
C ALA A 9 -16.95 -3.72 25.13
N ILE A 10 -16.40 -4.86 24.71
CA ILE A 10 -15.63 -4.98 23.48
C ILE A 10 -16.62 -5.00 22.29
N PRO A 11 -16.45 -4.13 21.28
CA PRO A 11 -17.31 -4.14 20.09
C PRO A 11 -17.40 -5.53 19.46
N LEU A 12 -18.60 -5.94 19.04
CA LEU A 12 -18.83 -7.28 18.49
C LEU A 12 -17.90 -7.58 17.31
N LEU A 13 -17.76 -6.63 16.37
CA LEU A 13 -16.85 -6.77 15.23
C LEU A 13 -15.40 -6.95 15.68
N GLY A 14 -14.96 -6.25 16.74
CA GLY A 14 -13.63 -6.43 17.32
C GLY A 14 -13.42 -7.81 17.93
N ARG A 15 -14.44 -8.37 18.60
CA ARG A 15 -14.41 -9.75 19.12
C ARG A 15 -14.33 -10.78 18.00
N ILE A 16 -15.08 -10.59 16.91
CA ILE A 16 -15.06 -11.46 15.73
C ILE A 16 -13.67 -11.45 15.09
N VAL A 17 -13.11 -10.27 14.83
CA VAL A 17 -11.76 -10.12 14.24
C VAL A 17 -10.69 -10.75 15.15
N GLY A 18 -10.78 -10.54 16.47
CA GLY A 18 -9.82 -11.12 17.42
C GLY A 18 -9.82 -12.65 17.44
N LEU A 19 -11.00 -13.28 17.39
CA LEU A 19 -11.11 -14.74 17.25
C LEU A 19 -10.56 -15.19 15.90
N ALA A 20 -11.00 -14.56 14.80
CA ALA A 20 -10.61 -14.92 13.44
C ALA A 20 -9.09 -14.85 13.22
N GLN A 21 -8.43 -13.78 13.69
CA GLN A 21 -6.98 -13.61 13.58
C GLN A 21 -6.21 -14.76 14.24
N THR A 22 -6.65 -15.21 15.42
CA THR A 22 -5.99 -16.33 16.09
C THR A 22 -6.30 -17.64 15.35
N THR A 23 -7.57 -17.88 15.04
CA THR A 23 -7.99 -19.13 14.40
C THR A 23 -7.34 -19.35 13.03
N GLU A 24 -7.21 -18.31 12.21
CA GLU A 24 -6.58 -18.41 10.89
C GLU A 24 -5.12 -18.91 11.02
N VAL A 25 -4.31 -18.27 11.86
CA VAL A 25 -2.90 -18.65 12.05
C VAL A 25 -2.75 -20.11 12.45
N PHE A 26 -3.56 -20.57 13.42
CA PHE A 26 -3.51 -21.97 13.85
C PHE A 26 -4.06 -22.93 12.79
N ALA A 27 -5.07 -22.53 12.01
CA ALA A 27 -5.64 -23.37 10.96
C ALA A 27 -4.64 -23.55 9.81
N SER A 28 -3.92 -22.48 9.45
CA SER A 28 -2.89 -22.48 8.43
C SER A 28 -1.67 -23.32 8.85
N ALA A 29 -1.20 -23.17 10.09
CA ALA A 29 -0.01 -23.86 10.59
C ALA A 29 -0.24 -25.31 11.05
N PHE A 30 -1.37 -25.60 11.70
CA PHE A 30 -1.61 -26.86 12.42
C PHE A 30 -2.93 -27.56 12.05
N GLY A 31 -3.70 -26.97 11.12
CA GLY A 31 -4.97 -27.52 10.67
C GLY A 31 -6.18 -27.04 11.48
N VAL A 32 -7.37 -27.22 10.88
CA VAL A 32 -8.65 -26.69 11.39
C VAL A 32 -8.99 -27.21 12.79
N GLU A 33 -8.72 -28.49 13.06
CA GLU A 33 -9.02 -29.09 14.35
C GLU A 33 -8.19 -28.50 15.49
N ALA A 34 -6.89 -28.26 15.24
CA ALA A 34 -6.02 -27.61 16.21
C ALA A 34 -6.46 -26.16 16.47
N ALA A 35 -6.86 -25.44 15.42
CA ALA A 35 -7.36 -24.07 15.55
C ALA A 35 -8.63 -23.98 16.42
N ILE A 36 -9.57 -24.90 16.21
CA ILE A 36 -10.80 -24.97 17.01
C ILE A 36 -10.47 -25.36 18.45
N ALA A 37 -9.55 -26.30 18.67
CA ALA A 37 -9.14 -26.69 20.02
C ALA A 37 -8.56 -25.51 20.80
N VAL A 38 -7.68 -24.70 20.18
CA VAL A 38 -7.14 -23.48 20.81
C VAL A 38 -8.23 -22.45 21.12
N ALA A 39 -9.19 -22.27 20.21
CA ALA A 39 -10.33 -21.39 20.46
C ALA A 39 -11.21 -21.87 21.63
N GLN A 40 -11.38 -23.19 21.79
CA GLN A 40 -12.10 -23.78 22.93
C GLN A 40 -11.37 -23.58 24.25
N GLU A 41 -10.06 -23.85 24.28
CA GLU A 41 -9.24 -23.71 25.48
C GLU A 41 -9.28 -22.28 26.03
N ARG A 42 -9.37 -21.29 25.14
CA ARG A 42 -9.39 -19.86 25.48
C ARG A 42 -10.79 -19.24 25.55
N LYS A 43 -11.83 -20.08 25.50
CA LYS A 43 -13.24 -19.66 25.57
C LYS A 43 -13.53 -19.02 26.92
N GLY A 44 -14.17 -17.85 26.91
CA GLY A 44 -14.56 -17.12 28.12
C GLY A 44 -13.44 -16.31 28.79
N SER A 45 -12.18 -16.50 28.38
CA SER A 45 -11.05 -15.67 28.81
C SER A 45 -10.62 -14.70 27.72
N TRP A 46 -10.23 -15.22 26.55
CA TRP A 46 -9.79 -14.41 25.41
C TRP A 46 -10.90 -14.22 24.40
N PHE A 47 -11.76 -15.22 24.24
CA PHE A 47 -12.78 -15.24 23.20
C PHE A 47 -14.18 -15.30 23.79
N ASP A 48 -15.09 -14.61 23.11
CA ASP A 48 -16.52 -14.66 23.40
C ASP A 48 -17.03 -16.11 23.23
N PRO A 49 -17.64 -16.70 24.27
CA PRO A 49 -18.23 -18.03 24.20
C PRO A 49 -19.17 -18.28 23.02
N ALA A 50 -19.98 -17.29 22.64
CA ALA A 50 -20.94 -17.42 21.54
C ALA A 50 -20.22 -17.48 20.18
N LEU A 51 -19.16 -16.69 20.01
CA LEU A 51 -18.37 -16.69 18.77
C LEU A 51 -17.56 -17.98 18.62
N VAL A 52 -17.07 -18.53 19.73
CA VAL A 52 -16.37 -19.82 19.74
C VAL A 52 -17.32 -20.96 19.33
N GLU A 53 -18.58 -20.94 19.75
CA GLU A 53 -19.57 -21.90 19.25
C GLU A 53 -19.93 -21.68 17.78
N ALA A 54 -20.04 -20.43 17.32
CA ALA A 54 -20.24 -20.13 15.90
C ALA A 54 -19.09 -20.68 15.04
N LEU A 55 -17.83 -20.51 15.49
CA LEU A 55 -16.66 -21.07 14.82
C LEU A 55 -16.70 -22.61 14.74
N ARG A 56 -17.16 -23.30 15.80
CA ARG A 56 -17.34 -24.76 15.72
C ARG A 56 -18.36 -25.16 14.67
N GLY A 57 -19.39 -24.35 14.45
CA GLY A 57 -20.36 -24.56 13.37
C GLY A 57 -19.69 -24.64 11.99
N LEU A 58 -18.59 -23.91 11.81
CA LEU A 58 -17.80 -23.91 10.57
C LEU A 58 -16.84 -25.11 10.47
N ARG A 59 -16.68 -25.94 11.50
CA ARG A 59 -15.72 -27.06 11.54
C ARG A 59 -15.76 -27.96 10.31
N ARG A 60 -16.96 -28.24 9.80
CA ARG A 60 -17.19 -29.14 8.65
C ARG A 60 -17.31 -28.41 7.31
N ALA A 61 -17.17 -27.08 7.29
CA ALA A 61 -17.23 -26.29 6.07
C ALA A 61 -15.90 -26.42 5.28
N THR A 62 -15.69 -27.57 4.64
CA THR A 62 -14.44 -27.91 3.95
C THR A 62 -14.07 -26.91 2.88
N THR A 63 -15.03 -26.45 2.07
CA THR A 63 -14.82 -25.41 1.06
C THR A 63 -14.34 -24.12 1.70
N PHE A 64 -15.01 -23.65 2.76
CA PHE A 64 -14.60 -22.44 3.49
C PHE A 64 -13.16 -22.55 4.00
N TRP A 65 -12.78 -23.65 4.65
CA TRP A 65 -11.42 -23.83 5.15
C TRP A 65 -10.37 -23.98 4.05
N ALA A 66 -10.73 -24.57 2.91
CA ALA A 66 -9.86 -24.62 1.75
C ALA A 66 -9.63 -23.21 1.18
N GLN A 67 -10.63 -22.34 1.22
CA GLN A 67 -10.52 -20.95 0.79
C GLN A 67 -9.68 -20.12 1.76
N VAL A 68 -9.96 -20.20 3.07
CA VAL A 68 -9.21 -19.49 4.12
C VAL A 68 -7.72 -19.86 4.10
N ARG A 69 -7.40 -21.14 3.86
CA ARG A 69 -6.02 -21.64 3.82
C ARG A 69 -5.43 -21.66 2.40
N GLY A 70 -6.18 -21.16 1.41
CA GLY A 70 -5.78 -21.16 0.01
C GLY A 70 -4.76 -20.08 -0.30
N PRO A 71 -4.05 -20.19 -1.45
CA PRO A 71 -3.02 -19.24 -1.83
C PRO A 71 -3.56 -17.86 -2.25
N ASP A 72 -4.85 -17.77 -2.60
CA ASP A 72 -5.50 -16.53 -3.01
C ASP A 72 -6.76 -16.23 -2.18
N PRO A 73 -6.62 -15.48 -1.09
CA PRO A 73 -7.77 -15.04 -0.29
C PRO A 73 -8.64 -13.98 -0.99
N ARG A 74 -8.13 -13.26 -2.00
CA ARG A 74 -8.87 -12.16 -2.65
C ARG A 74 -9.99 -12.68 -3.56
N ALA A 75 -9.72 -13.73 -4.32
CA ALA A 75 -10.71 -14.32 -5.24
C ALA A 75 -12.02 -14.74 -4.52
N HIS A 76 -11.94 -15.05 -3.23
CA HIS A 76 -13.07 -15.54 -2.44
C HIS A 76 -13.83 -14.42 -1.71
N LEU A 77 -13.13 -13.34 -1.33
CA LEU A 77 -13.75 -12.20 -0.65
C LEU A 77 -14.52 -11.29 -1.63
N ALA A 78 -14.05 -11.15 -2.87
CA ALA A 78 -14.73 -10.36 -3.89
C ALA A 78 -16.16 -10.85 -4.19
N VAL A 79 -16.42 -12.16 -4.03
CA VAL A 79 -17.75 -12.76 -4.23
C VAL A 79 -18.71 -12.44 -3.07
N LEU A 80 -18.19 -12.02 -1.92
CA LEU A 80 -18.97 -11.67 -0.73
C LEU A 80 -19.25 -10.16 -0.63
N GLU A 81 -18.64 -9.34 -1.49
CA GLU A 81 -18.95 -7.92 -1.57
C GLU A 81 -20.39 -7.76 -2.11
N PRO A 82 -21.30 -7.11 -1.37
CA PRO A 82 -22.64 -6.86 -1.89
C PRO A 82 -22.51 -6.01 -3.16
N GLU A 83 -23.21 -6.42 -4.23
CA GLU A 83 -23.15 -5.77 -5.56
C GLU A 83 -23.51 -4.27 -5.53
N ASP A 84 -24.15 -3.80 -4.46
CA ASP A 84 -24.79 -2.48 -4.38
C ASP A 84 -23.95 -1.33 -3.80
N GLU A 85 -22.72 -1.54 -3.33
CA GLU A 85 -21.84 -0.43 -2.90
C GLU A 85 -20.42 -0.53 -3.47
N VAL A 86 -20.29 -0.53 -4.80
CA VAL A 86 -19.01 -0.22 -5.44
C VAL A 86 -18.70 1.26 -5.20
N LEU A 87 -18.04 1.56 -4.08
CA LEU A 87 -17.48 2.87 -3.80
C LEU A 87 -16.34 3.13 -4.78
N VAL A 88 -16.65 3.82 -5.88
CA VAL A 88 -15.62 4.31 -6.80
C VAL A 88 -14.75 5.31 -6.05
N ALA A 89 -13.44 5.04 -5.97
CA ALA A 89 -12.49 6.00 -5.44
C ALA A 89 -12.30 7.10 -6.47
N ASP A 90 -12.85 8.29 -6.18
CA ASP A 90 -12.53 9.50 -6.95
C ASP A 90 -11.10 9.98 -6.65
N GLU A 91 -10.64 10.95 -7.43
CA GLU A 91 -9.31 11.56 -7.31
C GLU A 91 -9.01 12.05 -5.88
N ALA A 92 -9.99 12.63 -5.19
CA ALA A 92 -9.83 13.16 -3.85
C ALA A 92 -9.67 12.03 -2.81
N ARG A 93 -10.39 10.92 -2.97
CA ARG A 93 -10.23 9.72 -2.14
C ARG A 93 -8.89 9.06 -2.38
N LEU A 94 -8.43 8.98 -3.64
CA LEU A 94 -7.10 8.45 -3.97
C LEU A 94 -6.00 9.28 -3.30
N ASP A 95 -6.14 10.60 -3.25
CA ASP A 95 -5.20 11.47 -2.55
C ASP A 95 -5.15 11.22 -1.05
N ILE A 96 -6.31 11.10 -0.41
CA ILE A 96 -6.41 10.81 1.02
C ILE A 96 -5.76 9.45 1.32
N ILE A 97 -6.03 8.45 0.49
CA ILE A 97 -5.44 7.11 0.60
C ILE A 97 -3.93 7.19 0.45
N ALA A 98 -3.41 7.84 -0.60
CA ALA A 98 -1.98 7.98 -0.84
C ALA A 98 -1.28 8.67 0.33
N HIS A 99 -1.88 9.72 0.88
CA HIS A 99 -1.36 10.44 2.04
C HIS A 99 -1.37 9.59 3.32
N ALA A 100 -2.43 8.82 3.57
CA ALA A 100 -2.48 7.90 4.70
C ALA A 100 -1.41 6.79 4.58
N PHE A 101 -1.18 6.26 3.38
CA PHE A 101 -0.11 5.30 3.15
C PHE A 101 1.28 5.92 3.32
N ALA A 102 1.49 7.15 2.86
CA ALA A 102 2.73 7.89 3.10
C ALA A 102 3.05 7.98 4.60
N GLN A 103 2.05 8.26 5.45
CA GLN A 103 2.23 8.27 6.91
C GLN A 103 2.60 6.90 7.48
N VAL A 104 2.04 5.81 6.95
CA VAL A 104 2.39 4.44 7.35
C VAL A 104 3.82 4.09 6.94
N ILE A 105 4.23 4.48 5.73
CA ILE A 105 5.58 4.29 5.21
C ILE A 105 6.59 5.03 6.08
N ASP A 106 6.34 6.33 6.30
CA ASP A 106 7.20 7.21 7.08
C ASP A 106 7.29 6.77 8.55
N ALA A 107 6.23 6.17 9.11
CA ALA A 107 6.23 5.62 10.47
C ALA A 107 7.08 4.36 10.63
N LYS A 108 7.48 3.71 9.53
CA LYS A 108 8.31 2.49 9.58
C LYS A 108 9.71 2.76 10.13
N SER A 109 10.23 3.97 9.94
CA SER A 109 11.54 4.40 10.45
C SER A 109 11.42 5.74 11.17
N PRO A 110 12.05 5.91 12.35
CA PRO A 110 12.03 7.19 13.07
C PRO A 110 12.70 8.34 12.28
N TYR A 111 13.53 8.03 11.28
CA TYR A 111 14.25 9.02 10.47
C TYR A 111 13.43 9.61 9.32
N THR A 112 12.29 8.99 8.98
CA THR A 112 11.48 9.35 7.80
C THR A 112 10.22 10.13 8.15
N TYR A 113 10.09 10.69 9.36
CA TYR A 113 8.90 11.45 9.74
C TYR A 113 8.62 12.60 8.76
N ARG A 114 7.46 12.54 8.08
CA ARG A 114 7.00 13.49 7.05
C ARG A 114 7.93 13.60 5.83
N HIS A 115 8.80 12.61 5.62
CA HIS A 115 9.69 12.57 4.47
C HIS A 115 8.92 12.55 3.15
N SER A 116 7.93 11.66 3.06
CA SER A 116 7.14 11.48 1.83
C SER A 116 6.34 12.73 1.49
N GLU A 117 5.80 13.45 2.49
CA GLU A 117 5.14 14.75 2.29
C GLU A 117 6.10 15.80 1.73
N GLY A 118 7.29 15.95 2.33
CA GLY A 118 8.28 16.93 1.88
C GLY A 118 8.80 16.65 0.47
N VAL A 119 9.00 15.37 0.12
CA VAL A 119 9.36 14.95 -1.25
C VAL A 119 8.25 15.33 -2.23
N ALA A 120 6.99 15.08 -1.88
CA ALA A 120 5.85 15.43 -2.73
C ALA A 120 5.69 16.94 -2.94
N GLU A 121 5.86 17.75 -1.89
CA GLU A 121 5.83 19.21 -1.99
C GLU A 121 6.91 19.74 -2.94
N LEU A 122 8.15 19.23 -2.80
CA LEU A 122 9.27 19.59 -3.66
C LEU A 122 9.02 19.14 -5.10
N ALA A 123 8.55 17.91 -5.32
CA ALA A 123 8.27 17.37 -6.66
C ALA A 123 7.20 18.19 -7.39
N VAL A 124 6.09 18.53 -6.72
CA VAL A 124 5.04 19.39 -7.28
C VAL A 124 5.57 20.80 -7.56
N GLY A 125 6.39 21.35 -6.67
CA GLY A 125 7.05 22.64 -6.87
C GLY A 125 7.91 22.67 -8.13
N ILE A 126 8.71 21.62 -8.35
CA ILE A 126 9.54 21.45 -9.56
C ILE A 126 8.64 21.29 -10.80
N GLY A 127 7.64 20.42 -10.76
CA GLY A 127 6.71 20.20 -11.88
C GLY A 127 5.98 21.49 -12.30
N ARG A 128 5.58 22.33 -11.35
CA ARG A 128 4.97 23.63 -11.62
C ARG A 128 5.90 24.57 -12.38
N VAL A 129 7.18 24.64 -11.98
CA VAL A 129 8.19 25.45 -12.68
C VAL A 129 8.44 24.93 -14.10
N LEU A 130 8.32 23.61 -14.30
CA LEU A 130 8.42 22.98 -15.62
C LEU A 130 7.15 23.10 -16.48
N GLY A 131 6.06 23.65 -15.93
CA GLY A 131 4.82 23.90 -16.67
C GLY A 131 3.89 22.70 -16.81
N PHE A 132 3.96 21.72 -15.89
CA PHE A 132 3.06 20.57 -15.88
C PHE A 132 1.61 21.00 -15.57
N ALA A 133 0.65 20.32 -16.19
CA ALA A 133 -0.78 20.53 -15.96
C ALA A 133 -1.23 19.98 -14.59
N ASP A 134 -2.38 20.43 -14.09
CA ASP A 134 -2.87 20.06 -12.75
C ASP A 134 -3.07 18.55 -12.56
N GLY A 135 -3.46 17.83 -13.63
CA GLY A 135 -3.54 16.36 -13.61
C GLY A 135 -2.19 15.71 -13.42
N GLU A 136 -1.18 16.12 -14.20
CA GLU A 136 0.20 15.63 -14.09
C GLU A 136 0.81 15.94 -12.72
N LEU A 137 0.51 17.11 -12.15
CA LEU A 137 0.93 17.47 -10.80
C LEU A 137 0.27 16.61 -9.72
N SER A 138 -0.99 16.22 -9.93
CA SER A 138 -1.72 15.33 -9.02
C SER A 138 -1.11 13.93 -9.02
N ASP A 139 -0.80 13.41 -10.20
CA ASP A 139 -0.13 12.12 -10.36
C ASP A 139 1.29 12.13 -9.81
N LEU A 140 2.07 13.18 -10.11
CA LEU A 140 3.41 13.36 -9.57
C LEU A 140 3.39 13.41 -8.04
N ARG A 141 2.41 14.10 -7.44
CA ARG A 141 2.24 14.14 -5.98
C ARG A 141 1.97 12.75 -5.41
N ARG A 142 1.07 11.96 -6.00
CA ARG A 142 0.77 10.61 -5.54
C ARG A 142 1.96 9.67 -5.69
N ALA A 143 2.64 9.73 -6.83
CA ALA A 143 3.85 8.95 -7.08
C ALA A 143 4.94 9.28 -6.04
N ALA A 144 5.14 10.56 -5.72
CA ALA A 144 6.07 11.00 -4.70
C ALA A 144 5.67 10.55 -3.28
N LEU A 145 4.38 10.61 -2.92
CA LEU A 145 3.89 10.11 -1.64
C LEU A 145 4.09 8.59 -1.46
N LEU A 146 4.03 7.84 -2.56
CA LEU A 146 4.07 6.37 -2.56
C LEU A 146 5.42 5.78 -2.99
N HIS A 147 6.42 6.60 -3.32
CA HIS A 147 7.70 6.16 -3.89
C HIS A 147 8.40 5.10 -3.02
N ASP A 148 8.28 5.23 -1.71
CA ASP A 148 8.94 4.41 -0.71
C ASP A 148 8.06 3.27 -0.16
N ILE A 149 6.88 2.98 -0.73
CA ILE A 149 5.99 1.94 -0.20
C ILE A 149 6.64 0.56 -0.12
N GLY A 150 7.59 0.28 -1.01
CA GLY A 150 8.40 -0.93 -0.99
C GLY A 150 9.29 -1.08 0.24
N LYS A 151 9.61 0.00 0.97
CA LYS A 151 10.36 -0.07 2.24
C LYS A 151 9.63 -0.92 3.27
N LEU A 152 8.30 -1.07 3.18
CA LEU A 152 7.53 -1.97 4.04
C LEU A 152 8.05 -3.41 4.01
N GLY A 153 8.65 -3.87 2.91
CA GLY A 153 9.26 -5.19 2.75
C GLY A 153 10.69 -5.31 3.30
N VAL A 154 11.32 -4.22 3.74
CA VAL A 154 12.69 -4.21 4.28
C VAL A 154 12.65 -4.26 5.82
N SER A 155 13.58 -5.00 6.44
CA SER A 155 13.68 -5.10 7.90
C SER A 155 14.06 -3.77 8.55
N ASN A 156 13.40 -3.42 9.66
CA ASN A 156 13.77 -2.26 10.48
C ASN A 156 15.19 -2.41 11.08
N THR A 157 15.67 -3.63 11.32
CA THR A 157 17.05 -3.85 11.78
C THR A 157 18.10 -3.38 10.76
N ILE A 158 17.71 -3.26 9.48
CA ILE A 158 18.54 -2.73 8.40
C ILE A 158 18.25 -1.23 8.21
N LEU A 159 16.98 -0.84 8.10
CA LEU A 159 16.59 0.56 7.86
C LEU A 159 17.06 1.50 8.99
N ASP A 160 16.96 1.05 10.24
CA ASP A 160 17.25 1.87 11.42
C ASP A 160 18.62 1.56 12.03
N LYS A 161 19.46 0.78 11.33
CA LYS A 161 20.75 0.33 11.85
C LYS A 161 21.64 1.53 12.22
N PRO A 162 22.08 1.66 13.49
CA PRO A 162 23.02 2.70 13.85
C PRO A 162 24.40 2.36 13.27
N GLY A 163 24.82 3.09 12.24
CA GLY A 163 26.15 2.97 11.63
C GLY A 163 26.12 2.57 10.16
N ARG A 164 27.27 2.08 9.66
CA ARG A 164 27.40 1.70 8.24
C ARG A 164 26.72 0.36 7.96
N LEU A 165 25.99 0.33 6.85
CA LEU A 165 25.43 -0.89 6.29
C LEU A 165 26.51 -1.73 5.60
N THR A 166 26.39 -3.05 5.69
CA THR A 166 27.15 -3.98 4.84
C THR A 166 26.66 -3.92 3.40
N ASP A 167 27.37 -4.53 2.46
CA ASP A 167 26.97 -4.51 1.07
C ASP A 167 25.71 -5.35 0.81
N GLU A 168 25.52 -6.44 1.57
CA GLU A 168 24.29 -7.23 1.58
C GLU A 168 23.10 -6.42 2.10
N GLU A 169 23.29 -5.68 3.20
CA GLU A 169 22.26 -4.81 3.77
C GLU A 169 21.86 -3.67 2.80
N LYS A 170 22.84 -3.06 2.13
CA LYS A 170 22.58 -2.07 1.06
C LYS A 170 21.83 -2.71 -0.11
N ALA A 171 22.19 -3.94 -0.50
CA ALA A 171 21.52 -4.65 -1.57
C ALA A 171 20.05 -4.90 -1.23
N GLN A 172 19.74 -5.24 0.03
CA GLN A 172 18.36 -5.38 0.50
C GLN A 172 17.58 -4.07 0.44
N ILE A 173 18.17 -2.94 0.87
CA ILE A 173 17.51 -1.64 0.74
C ILE A 173 17.26 -1.31 -0.74
N ARG A 174 18.18 -1.61 -1.65
CA ARG A 174 18.04 -1.35 -3.09
C ARG A 174 16.92 -2.13 -3.77
N LEU A 175 16.32 -3.11 -3.10
CA LEU A 175 15.15 -3.82 -3.62
C LEU A 175 13.84 -3.05 -3.44
N HIS A 176 13.78 -2.05 -2.57
CA HIS A 176 12.52 -1.36 -2.28
C HIS A 176 11.85 -0.71 -3.51
N PRO A 177 12.55 -0.21 -4.55
CA PRO A 177 11.85 0.32 -5.73
C PRO A 177 11.16 -0.80 -6.53
N ALA A 178 11.76 -1.98 -6.60
CA ALA A 178 11.14 -3.17 -7.20
C ALA A 178 9.92 -3.63 -6.37
N TYR A 179 10.00 -3.55 -5.04
CA TYR A 179 8.84 -3.80 -4.18
C TYR A 179 7.75 -2.73 -4.34
N THR A 180 8.11 -1.46 -4.50
CA THR A 180 7.17 -0.37 -4.83
C THR A 180 6.43 -0.70 -6.12
N GLN A 181 7.15 -1.09 -7.18
CA GLN A 181 6.56 -1.52 -8.44
C GLN A 181 5.60 -2.69 -8.23
N GLN A 182 6.02 -3.75 -7.53
CA GLN A 182 5.19 -4.93 -7.27
C GLN A 182 3.91 -4.61 -6.48
N ILE A 183 3.99 -3.72 -5.49
CA ILE A 183 2.85 -3.35 -4.65
C ILE A 183 1.87 -2.50 -5.44
N LEU A 184 2.35 -1.43 -6.08
CA LEU A 184 1.49 -0.48 -6.79
C LEU A 184 0.86 -1.09 -8.05
N SER A 185 1.54 -2.03 -8.72
CA SER A 185 0.98 -2.73 -9.90
C SER A 185 -0.25 -3.59 -9.58
N ARG A 186 -0.57 -3.82 -8.30
CA ARG A 186 -1.77 -4.54 -7.87
C ARG A 186 -3.00 -3.64 -7.71
N VAL A 187 -2.84 -2.34 -7.88
CA VAL A 187 -3.90 -1.34 -7.74
C VAL A 187 -4.04 -0.65 -9.09
N ASP A 188 -5.11 -0.98 -9.82
CA ASP A 188 -5.30 -0.46 -11.19
C ASP A 188 -5.29 1.07 -11.25
N ALA A 189 -5.85 1.73 -10.23
CA ALA A 189 -5.85 3.19 -10.12
C ALA A 189 -4.46 3.85 -9.99
N PHE A 190 -3.41 3.08 -9.67
CA PHE A 190 -2.04 3.58 -9.54
C PHE A 190 -1.13 3.15 -10.69
N ARG A 191 -1.65 2.45 -11.70
CA ARG A 191 -0.87 1.87 -12.80
C ARG A 191 0.07 2.88 -13.45
N ASP A 192 -0.44 4.09 -13.73
CA ASP A 192 0.32 5.14 -14.42
C ASP A 192 1.38 5.80 -13.52
N LEU A 193 1.26 5.62 -12.20
CA LEU A 193 2.22 6.14 -11.21
C LEU A 193 3.39 5.19 -10.96
N VAL A 194 3.24 3.91 -11.32
CA VAL A 194 4.18 2.83 -10.98
C VAL A 194 5.59 3.16 -11.46
N GLU A 195 5.72 3.60 -12.71
CA GLU A 195 7.02 3.91 -13.31
C GLU A 195 7.69 5.06 -12.56
N VAL A 196 6.98 6.16 -12.36
CA VAL A 196 7.49 7.36 -11.64
C VAL A 196 7.89 7.01 -10.21
N ALA A 197 7.03 6.28 -9.49
CA ALA A 197 7.26 5.91 -8.10
C ALA A 197 8.42 4.91 -7.93
N SER A 198 8.74 4.08 -8.92
CA SER A 198 9.80 3.05 -8.84
C SER A 198 11.12 3.45 -9.49
N ALA A 199 11.14 4.47 -10.34
CA ALA A 199 12.35 4.93 -11.04
C ALA A 199 13.21 5.94 -10.22
N HIS A 200 12.79 6.35 -9.02
CA HIS A 200 13.43 7.45 -8.28
C HIS A 200 14.88 7.19 -7.83
N HIS A 201 15.36 5.94 -7.91
CA HIS A 201 16.76 5.58 -7.68
C HIS A 201 17.61 5.42 -8.95
N GLU A 202 17.01 5.56 -10.13
CA GLU A 202 17.74 5.53 -11.38
C GLU A 202 18.70 6.72 -11.48
N GLN A 203 19.91 6.46 -11.96
CA GLN A 203 20.93 7.49 -12.15
C GLN A 203 21.09 7.75 -13.65
N PRO A 204 20.57 8.87 -14.17
CA PRO A 204 20.80 9.22 -15.56
C PRO A 204 22.28 9.53 -15.72
N ARG A 205 22.94 8.89 -16.69
CA ARG A 205 24.34 9.17 -17.02
C ARG A 205 24.41 10.46 -17.86
N TRP A 206 24.11 11.60 -17.25
CA TRP A 206 24.10 12.93 -17.90
C TRP A 206 25.43 13.30 -18.59
N HIS A 207 26.55 12.73 -18.13
CA HIS A 207 27.89 12.92 -18.69
C HIS A 207 28.17 12.14 -20.00
N ARG A 208 27.22 11.32 -20.49
CA ARG A 208 27.36 10.55 -21.74
C ARG A 208 26.38 10.98 -22.83
N LEU A 209 25.65 12.07 -22.61
CA LEU A 209 24.87 12.68 -23.67
C LEU A 209 25.83 13.33 -24.68
N PRO A 210 25.74 13.01 -25.99
CA PRO A 210 26.54 13.70 -26.98
C PRO A 210 26.24 15.20 -26.90
N PRO A 211 27.26 16.08 -26.99
CA PRO A 211 27.05 17.51 -26.95
C PRO A 211 26.05 17.90 -28.05
N GLY A 212 24.89 18.45 -27.65
CA GLY A 212 23.80 18.82 -28.56
C GLY A 212 22.43 18.22 -28.25
N THR A 213 22.33 17.27 -27.31
CA THR A 213 21.03 16.81 -26.80
C THR A 213 20.54 17.76 -25.70
N THR A 214 20.03 18.93 -26.11
CA THR A 214 19.18 19.73 -25.23
C THR A 214 17.93 18.89 -24.93
N GLY A 215 17.75 18.48 -23.67
CA GLY A 215 16.50 17.88 -23.21
C GLY A 215 15.35 18.77 -23.67
N GLY A 216 14.42 18.20 -24.42
CA GLY A 216 13.27 18.92 -24.94
C GLY A 216 12.52 19.59 -23.80
N ALA A 217 12.55 20.92 -23.76
CA ALA A 217 11.56 21.69 -23.01
C ALA A 217 10.17 21.34 -23.56
N PRO A 218 9.10 21.37 -22.73
CA PRO A 218 7.76 21.22 -23.25
C PRO A 218 7.51 22.33 -24.27
N VAL A 219 7.12 21.94 -25.49
CA VAL A 219 6.73 22.86 -26.54
C VAL A 219 5.52 23.63 -26.03
N ALA A 220 5.73 24.89 -25.64
CA ALA A 220 4.65 25.83 -25.42
C ALA A 220 3.82 25.90 -26.71
N ALA A 221 2.56 25.47 -26.63
CA ALA A 221 1.58 25.64 -27.69
C ALA A 221 1.47 27.14 -28.02
N GLN A 222 1.92 27.53 -29.22
CA GLN A 222 1.69 28.89 -29.70
C GLN A 222 0.22 29.09 -30.06
N PRO A 223 -0.36 30.27 -29.78
CA PRO A 223 -1.74 30.57 -30.11
C PRO A 223 -1.89 30.71 -31.63
N GLY A 224 -2.84 29.96 -32.21
CA GLY A 224 -3.12 29.96 -33.64
C GLY A 224 -3.43 31.36 -34.16
N THR A 225 -2.61 31.82 -35.10
CA THR A 225 -2.91 32.98 -35.93
C THR A 225 -3.95 32.57 -36.97
N GLY A 226 -5.22 32.83 -36.66
CA GLY A 226 -6.33 32.76 -37.60
C GLY A 226 -6.18 33.81 -38.70
N GLY A 227 -5.48 33.45 -39.78
CA GLY A 227 -5.42 34.22 -41.01
C GLY A 227 -6.64 33.95 -41.88
N SER A 228 -7.60 34.88 -41.86
CA SER A 228 -8.64 35.03 -42.88
C SER A 228 -8.01 35.10 -44.28
N ARG A 229 -8.60 34.39 -45.26
CA ARG A 229 -8.79 34.90 -46.63
C ARG A 229 -9.86 34.11 -47.39
N HIS A 230 -10.84 34.88 -47.85
CA HIS A 230 -11.88 34.58 -48.84
C HIS A 230 -11.34 33.99 -50.15
N ARG A 231 -12.01 32.98 -50.72
CA ARG A 231 -13.04 33.09 -51.78
C ARG A 231 -13.65 31.72 -52.05
#